data_AF-A0A6A6LCS1-F1
#
_entry.id   AF-A0A6A6LCS1-F1
#
_cell.length_a   1.000
_cell.length_b   1.000
_cell.length_c   1.000
_cell.angle_alpha   90.00
_cell.angle_beta   90.00
_cell.angle_gamma   90.00
#
_symmetry.space_group_name_H-M   'P 1'
#
loop_
_entity.id
_entity.type
_entity.pdbx_description
1 polymer ?
#
loop_
_entity_poly.entity_id
_entity_poly.type
_entity_poly.pdbx_seq_one_letter_code
_entity_poly.pdbx_strand_id
1 'polypeptide(L)'
;MGLHRLAIGRILDMHPALLTSDPHVYLYPVFDFLLNEVGIPFPDIAKTISRCPRLLVSSVSDQLRPALIFLRNLGSPGLLTFSVENNLVPKVEYFLVEMKGDLEELKRFPQYFSFSLEGKIKPRHRMLAEYGLKLPLCKMLKISDGEFSARLVDMRLRMVGET
;
A
#
# COMPACT_ATOMS: atom_id res chain seq x y z
N MET A 1 20.20 -16.63 -10.65
CA MET A 1 19.25 -15.78 -9.90
C MET A 1 18.19 -16.69 -9.28
N GLY A 2 18.20 -16.87 -7.95
CA GLY A 2 17.36 -17.86 -7.25
C GLY A 2 15.90 -17.42 -7.05
N LEU A 3 15.19 -17.08 -8.12
CA LEU A 3 13.76 -16.79 -8.05
C LEU A 3 12.98 -18.09 -7.81
N HIS A 4 12.16 -18.11 -6.77
CA HIS A 4 11.38 -19.30 -6.41
C HIS A 4 10.40 -19.66 -7.55
N ARG A 5 10.26 -20.95 -7.89
CA ARG A 5 9.43 -21.43 -9.03
C ARG A 5 7.99 -20.93 -9.00
N LEU A 6 7.42 -20.74 -7.81
CA LEU A 6 6.07 -20.18 -7.63
C LEU A 6 5.97 -18.69 -7.99
N ALA A 7 7.05 -17.92 -7.77
CA ALA A 7 7.09 -16.51 -8.16
C ALA A 7 7.13 -16.40 -9.69
N ILE A 8 7.93 -17.25 -10.35
CA ILE A 8 8.00 -17.33 -11.82
C ILE A 8 6.63 -17.67 -12.42
N GLY A 9 5.92 -18.67 -11.88
CA GLY A 9 4.57 -19.01 -12.32
C GLY A 9 3.62 -17.82 -12.27
N ARG A 10 3.57 -17.11 -11.13
CA ARG A 10 2.73 -15.91 -10.98
C ARG A 10 3.11 -14.78 -11.94
N ILE A 11 4.40 -14.60 -12.23
CA ILE A 11 4.88 -13.59 -13.19
C ILE A 11 4.36 -13.91 -14.59
N LEU A 12 4.49 -15.17 -15.00
CA LEU A 12 4.03 -15.62 -16.31
C LEU A 12 2.50 -15.58 -16.44
N ASP A 13 1.77 -15.87 -15.36
CA ASP A 13 0.31 -15.71 -15.32
C ASP A 13 -0.11 -14.24 -15.47
N MET A 14 0.63 -13.31 -14.83
CA MET A 14 0.33 -11.88 -14.90
C MET A 14 0.73 -11.26 -16.25
N HIS A 15 1.81 -11.73 -16.86
CA HIS A 15 2.29 -11.18 -18.12
C HIS A 15 2.96 -12.27 -18.98
N PRO A 16 2.15 -13.08 -19.70
CA PRO A 16 2.66 -14.21 -20.48
C PRO A 16 3.59 -13.78 -21.62
N ALA A 17 3.48 -12.52 -22.07
CA ALA A 17 4.38 -11.92 -23.06
C ALA A 17 5.84 -11.87 -22.59
N LEU A 18 6.13 -12.01 -21.29
CA LEU A 18 7.51 -12.14 -20.80
C LEU A 18 8.26 -13.34 -21.38
N LEU A 19 7.55 -14.37 -21.86
CA LEU A 19 8.17 -15.52 -22.54
C LEU A 19 8.79 -15.14 -23.89
N THR A 20 8.32 -14.06 -24.50
CA THR A 20 8.72 -13.59 -25.83
C THR A 20 9.42 -12.23 -25.79
N SER A 21 9.53 -11.63 -24.60
CA SER A 21 10.09 -10.30 -24.41
C SER A 21 11.60 -10.37 -24.21
N ASP A 22 12.33 -9.35 -24.67
CA ASP A 22 13.75 -9.23 -24.39
C ASP A 22 13.99 -8.90 -22.90
N PRO A 23 14.59 -9.81 -22.11
CA PRO A 23 14.84 -9.57 -20.69
C PRO A 23 15.73 -8.35 -20.44
N HIS A 24 16.57 -7.95 -21.39
CA HIS A 24 17.40 -6.75 -21.28
C HIS A 24 16.58 -5.47 -21.29
N VAL A 25 15.47 -5.45 -22.03
CA VAL A 25 14.60 -4.27 -22.14
C VAL A 25 13.65 -4.17 -20.96
N TYR A 26 13.18 -5.29 -20.42
CA TYR A 26 12.13 -5.29 -19.39
C TYR A 26 12.65 -5.52 -17.97
N LEU A 27 13.59 -6.45 -17.78
CA LEU A 27 14.01 -6.85 -16.43
C LEU A 27 15.12 -5.95 -15.88
N TYR A 28 16.11 -5.59 -16.71
CA TYR A 28 17.25 -4.79 -16.26
C TYR A 28 16.87 -3.42 -15.70
N PRO A 29 15.98 -2.63 -16.33
CA PRO A 29 15.56 -1.36 -15.75
C PRO A 29 14.94 -1.51 -14.37
N VAL A 30 14.17 -2.58 -14.14
CA VAL A 30 13.57 -2.87 -12.84
C VAL A 30 14.65 -3.25 -11.82
N PHE A 31 15.60 -4.11 -12.19
CA PHE A 31 16.72 -4.46 -11.31
C PHE A 31 17.60 -3.26 -10.97
N ASP A 32 17.95 -2.44 -11.96
CA ASP A 32 18.71 -1.20 -11.80
C ASP A 32 18.00 -0.25 -10.84
N PHE A 33 16.71 -0.02 -11.04
CA PHE A 33 15.88 0.78 -10.16
C PHE A 33 15.86 0.22 -8.71
N LEU A 34 15.66 -1.09 -8.52
CA LEU A 34 15.64 -1.70 -7.18
C LEU A 34 16.99 -1.61 -6.46
N LEU A 35 18.10 -1.79 -7.19
CA LEU A 35 19.45 -1.75 -6.64
C LEU A 35 19.89 -0.31 -6.34
N ASN A 36 19.78 0.57 -7.34
CA ASN A 36 20.44 1.87 -7.34
C ASN A 36 19.53 3.00 -6.85
N GLU A 37 18.22 2.93 -7.13
CA GLU A 37 17.30 3.97 -6.68
C GLU A 37 16.62 3.62 -5.38
N VAL A 38 16.14 2.39 -5.21
CA VAL A 38 15.52 1.95 -3.95
C VAL A 38 16.59 1.64 -2.90
N GLY A 39 17.78 1.19 -3.33
CA GLY A 39 18.88 0.84 -2.43
C GLY A 39 18.76 -0.54 -1.80
N ILE A 40 18.07 -1.48 -2.46
CA ILE A 40 17.94 -2.85 -1.96
C ILE A 40 19.26 -3.59 -2.21
N PRO A 41 19.88 -4.20 -1.18
CA PRO A 41 21.07 -5.01 -1.38
C PRO A 41 20.81 -6.18 -2.33
N PHE A 42 21.78 -6.49 -3.19
CA PHE A 42 21.66 -7.60 -4.16
C PHE A 42 21.16 -8.93 -3.58
N PRO A 43 21.60 -9.38 -2.38
CA PRO A 43 21.09 -10.61 -1.76
C PRO A 43 19.57 -10.60 -1.49
N ASP A 44 18.98 -9.42 -1.26
CA ASP A 44 17.56 -9.24 -0.90
C ASP A 44 16.65 -9.04 -2.13
N ILE A 45 17.22 -8.84 -3.31
CA ILE A 45 16.45 -8.63 -4.56
C ILE A 45 15.56 -9.84 -4.87
N ALA A 46 16.11 -11.06 -4.81
CA ALA A 46 15.35 -12.27 -5.12
C ALA A 46 14.18 -12.47 -4.14
N LYS A 47 14.40 -12.14 -2.87
CA LYS A 47 13.37 -12.19 -1.82
C LYS A 47 12.30 -11.12 -2.06
N THR A 48 12.71 -9.92 -2.46
CA THR A 48 11.82 -8.80 -2.81
C THR A 48 10.91 -9.16 -3.98
N ILE A 49 11.49 -9.67 -5.07
CA ILE A 49 10.74 -10.09 -6.26
C ILE A 49 9.82 -11.28 -5.91
N SER A 50 10.28 -12.22 -5.09
CA SER A 50 9.44 -13.36 -4.68
C SER A 50 8.22 -12.91 -3.86
N ARG A 51 8.34 -11.82 -3.09
CA ARG A 51 7.23 -11.22 -2.33
C ARG A 51 6.32 -10.37 -3.20
N CYS A 52 6.86 -9.64 -4.17
CA CYS A 52 6.10 -8.80 -5.08
C CYS A 52 6.53 -9.03 -6.53
N PRO A 53 6.06 -10.13 -7.16
CA PRO A 53 6.50 -10.48 -8.51
C PRO A 53 6.04 -9.47 -9.56
N ARG A 54 5.02 -8.67 -9.23
CA ARG A 54 4.47 -7.61 -10.10
C ARG A 54 5.47 -6.50 -10.40
N LEU A 55 6.51 -6.32 -9.57
CA LEU A 55 7.58 -5.35 -9.84
C LEU A 55 8.21 -5.55 -11.21
N LEU A 56 8.32 -6.79 -11.68
CA LEU A 56 8.96 -7.13 -12.96
C LEU A 56 8.09 -6.82 -14.19
N VAL A 57 6.81 -6.49 -14.00
CA VAL A 57 5.88 -6.14 -15.09
C VAL A 57 5.43 -4.69 -14.99
N SER A 58 5.96 -3.93 -14.02
CA SER A 58 5.63 -2.53 -13.82
C SER A 58 6.61 -1.62 -14.57
N SER A 59 6.09 -0.56 -15.20
CA SER A 59 6.94 0.45 -15.86
C SER A 59 7.75 1.24 -14.83
N VAL A 60 9.07 1.29 -15.00
CA VAL A 60 9.94 2.02 -14.06
C VAL A 60 9.61 3.51 -14.07
N SER A 61 9.42 4.11 -15.24
CA SER A 61 9.20 5.55 -15.41
C SER A 61 7.85 6.01 -14.88
N ASP A 62 6.80 5.26 -15.20
CA ASP A 62 5.41 5.72 -14.98
C ASP A 62 4.86 5.22 -13.65
N GLN A 63 5.42 4.13 -13.13
CA GLN A 63 4.87 3.39 -12.00
C GLN A 63 5.80 3.44 -10.80
N LEU A 64 7.00 2.87 -10.94
CA LEU A 64 7.87 2.59 -9.81
C LEU A 64 8.61 3.85 -9.31
N ARG A 65 9.04 4.75 -10.20
CA ARG A 65 9.69 6.01 -9.79
C ARG A 65 8.73 6.99 -9.12
N PRO A 66 7.53 7.30 -9.68
CA PRO A 66 6.58 8.19 -9.02
C PRO A 66 6.17 7.66 -7.66
N ALA A 67 5.96 6.36 -7.57
CA ALA A 67 5.77 5.61 -6.33
C ALA A 67 6.89 5.84 -5.30
N LEU A 68 8.16 5.70 -5.70
CA LEU A 68 9.32 5.88 -4.82
C LEU A 68 9.40 7.31 -4.30
N ILE A 69 9.21 8.29 -5.19
CA ILE A 69 9.24 9.72 -4.85
C ILE A 69 8.15 10.04 -3.83
N PHE A 70 6.93 9.57 -4.09
CA PHE A 70 5.81 9.73 -3.17
C PHE A 70 6.11 9.13 -1.79
N LEU A 71 6.65 7.91 -1.75
CA LEU A 71 7.02 7.22 -0.52
C LEU A 71 8.17 7.90 0.24
N ARG A 72 9.15 8.45 -0.47
CA ARG A 72 10.24 9.24 0.12
C ARG A 72 9.70 10.51 0.76
N ASN A 73 8.77 11.20 0.10
CA ASN A 73 8.13 12.40 0.64
C ASN A 73 7.30 12.11 1.90
N LEU A 74 6.80 10.87 2.03
CA LEU A 74 6.13 10.37 3.24
C LEU A 74 7.09 9.86 4.33
N GLY A 75 8.40 9.83 4.08
CA GLY A 75 9.39 9.27 5.01
C GLY A 75 9.34 7.74 5.14
N SER A 76 8.72 7.04 4.18
CA SER A 76 8.51 5.58 4.23
C SER A 76 8.98 4.86 2.95
N PRO A 77 10.27 4.96 2.57
CA PRO A 77 10.79 4.39 1.32
C PRO A 77 10.71 2.85 1.26
N GLY A 78 10.68 2.16 2.42
CA GLY A 78 10.61 0.70 2.50
C GLY A 78 9.28 0.09 2.01
N LEU A 79 8.24 0.92 1.83
CA LEU A 79 6.93 0.48 1.35
C LEU A 79 6.89 0.21 -0.16
N LEU A 80 7.96 0.50 -0.91
CA LEU A 80 7.94 0.30 -2.36
C LEU A 80 7.81 -1.18 -2.76
N THR A 81 8.27 -2.07 -1.89
CA THR A 81 8.10 -3.52 -2.03
C THR A 81 6.64 -3.97 -1.84
N PHE A 82 5.78 -3.11 -1.29
CA PHE A 82 4.34 -3.32 -1.15
C PHE A 82 3.60 -2.59 -2.27
N SER A 83 3.72 -3.12 -3.50
CA SER A 83 2.84 -2.85 -4.67
C SER A 83 2.27 -1.44 -4.75
N VAL A 84 3.09 -0.45 -5.11
CA VAL A 84 2.73 0.97 -4.96
C VAL A 84 1.56 1.43 -5.81
N GLU A 85 1.43 0.95 -7.04
CA GLU A 85 0.40 1.49 -7.94
C GLU A 85 -1.01 1.02 -7.62
N ASN A 86 -1.19 -0.29 -7.44
CA ASN A 86 -2.52 -0.85 -7.23
C ASN A 86 -2.96 -0.86 -5.76
N ASN A 87 -2.10 -0.37 -4.85
CA ASN A 87 -2.37 -0.45 -3.41
C ASN A 87 -2.19 0.87 -2.68
N LEU A 88 -1.17 1.68 -3.01
CA LEU A 88 -0.89 2.90 -2.25
C LEU A 88 -1.61 4.10 -2.86
N VAL A 89 -1.56 4.29 -4.19
CA VAL A 89 -2.25 5.42 -4.84
C VAL A 89 -3.75 5.45 -4.51
N PRO A 90 -4.52 4.35 -4.63
CA PRO A 90 -5.94 4.36 -4.27
C PRO A 90 -6.19 4.65 -2.77
N LYS A 91 -5.26 4.26 -1.90
CA LYS A 91 -5.36 4.54 -0.45
C LYS A 91 -5.09 6.01 -0.15
N VAL A 92 -4.10 6.61 -0.80
CA VAL A 92 -3.77 8.03 -0.65
C VAL A 92 -4.92 8.89 -1.16
N GLU A 93 -5.40 8.59 -2.36
CA GLU A 93 -6.53 9.29 -2.97
C GLU A 93 -7.76 9.18 -2.07
N TYR A 94 -8.09 7.98 -1.59
CA TYR A 94 -9.19 7.80 -0.65
C TYR A 94 -9.01 8.61 0.64
N PHE A 95 -7.80 8.61 1.21
CA PHE A 95 -7.56 9.34 2.45
C PHE A 95 -7.65 10.87 2.27
N LEU A 96 -7.02 11.43 1.23
CA LEU A 96 -6.97 12.87 1.03
C LEU A 96 -8.28 13.43 0.47
N VAL A 97 -8.92 12.71 -0.45
CA VAL A 97 -10.13 13.17 -1.13
C VAL A 97 -11.39 12.81 -0.35
N GLU A 98 -11.57 11.52 -0.05
CA GLU A 98 -12.83 11.01 0.53
C GLU A 98 -12.87 11.20 2.05
N MET A 99 -11.80 10.85 2.75
CA MET A 99 -11.73 11.02 4.21
C MET A 99 -11.40 12.47 4.62
N LYS A 100 -10.96 13.30 3.66
CA LYS A 100 -10.49 14.69 3.88
C LYS A 100 -9.41 14.77 4.96
N GLY A 101 -8.49 13.80 4.94
CA GLY A 101 -7.41 13.67 5.90
C GLY A 101 -6.20 14.54 5.56
N ASP A 102 -5.28 14.68 6.52
CA ASP A 102 -4.06 15.47 6.37
C ASP A 102 -2.83 14.58 6.08
N LEU A 103 -2.03 14.98 5.09
CA LEU A 103 -0.78 14.29 4.75
C LEU A 103 0.14 14.12 5.97
N GLU A 104 0.15 15.07 6.90
CA GLU A 104 0.92 14.95 8.15
C GLU A 104 0.45 13.79 9.03
N GLU A 105 -0.83 13.42 8.98
CA GLU A 105 -1.34 12.25 9.69
C GLU A 105 -0.81 10.94 9.07
N LEU A 106 -0.71 10.86 7.74
CA LEU A 106 -0.08 9.72 7.06
C LEU A 106 1.39 9.59 7.43
N LYS A 107 2.13 10.70 7.55
CA LYS A 107 3.52 10.70 8.02
C LYS A 107 3.65 10.19 9.46
N ARG A 108 2.72 10.57 10.35
CA ARG A 108 2.68 10.10 11.75
C ARG A 108 2.20 8.65 11.87
N PHE A 109 1.45 8.14 10.89
CA PHE A 109 0.87 6.80 10.90
C PHE A 109 1.11 6.06 9.57
N PRO A 110 2.38 5.77 9.21
CA PRO A 110 2.72 5.15 7.93
C PRO A 110 2.18 3.72 7.80
N GLN A 111 1.92 3.03 8.93
CA GLN A 111 1.21 1.75 8.94
C GLN A 111 -0.20 1.81 8.33
N TYR A 112 -0.77 2.99 8.05
CA TYR A 112 -1.98 3.15 7.22
C TYR A 112 -1.95 2.26 5.98
N PHE A 113 -0.81 2.26 5.28
CA PHE A 113 -0.61 1.53 4.04
C PHE A 113 -0.60 0.01 4.19
N SER A 114 -0.45 -0.51 5.42
CA SER A 114 -0.53 -1.94 5.69
C SER A 114 -1.98 -2.47 5.75
N PHE A 115 -2.98 -1.60 5.94
CA PHE A 115 -4.38 -2.03 6.07
C PHE A 115 -5.06 -2.13 4.71
N SER A 116 -5.96 -3.11 4.54
CA SER A 116 -6.72 -3.27 3.29
C SER A 116 -7.64 -2.07 3.05
N LEU A 117 -7.61 -1.49 1.84
CA LEU A 117 -8.48 -0.37 1.47
C LEU A 117 -9.95 -0.80 1.53
N GLU A 118 -10.30 -1.83 0.78
CA GLU A 118 -11.67 -2.37 0.72
C GLU A 118 -12.06 -3.16 1.97
N GLY A 119 -11.10 -3.86 2.58
CA GLY A 119 -11.40 -4.76 3.70
C GLY A 119 -11.46 -4.10 5.06
N LYS A 120 -10.79 -2.95 5.26
CA LYS A 120 -10.70 -2.34 6.60
C LYS A 120 -10.85 -0.82 6.60
N ILE A 121 -10.18 -0.11 5.69
CA ILE A 121 -10.18 1.36 5.69
C ILE A 121 -11.57 1.90 5.31
N LYS A 122 -12.09 1.55 4.13
CA LYS A 122 -13.40 2.00 3.63
C LYS A 122 -14.55 1.61 4.57
N PRO A 123 -14.67 0.35 5.04
CA PRO A 123 -15.74 -0.04 5.94
C PRO A 123 -15.77 0.79 7.23
N ARG A 124 -14.63 0.96 7.90
CA ARG A 124 -14.55 1.71 9.16
C ARG A 124 -14.81 3.20 8.97
N HIS A 125 -14.29 3.79 7.90
CA HIS A 125 -14.57 5.20 7.58
C HIS A 125 -16.07 5.43 7.34
N ARG A 126 -16.72 4.58 6.51
CA ARG A 126 -18.16 4.68 6.24
C ARG A 126 -19.00 4.58 7.51
N MET A 127 -18.70 3.61 8.37
CA MET A 127 -19.38 3.45 9.66
C MET A 127 -19.25 4.69 10.55
N LEU A 128 -18.09 5.36 10.57
CA LEU A 128 -17.93 6.61 11.32
C LEU A 128 -18.68 7.77 10.65
N ALA A 129 -18.58 7.88 9.32
CA ALA A 129 -19.20 8.94 8.54
C ALA A 129 -20.75 8.92 8.61
N GLU A 130 -21.37 7.74 8.69
CA GLU A 130 -22.82 7.58 8.90
C GLU A 130 -23.32 8.28 10.17
N TYR A 131 -22.48 8.36 11.22
CA TYR A 131 -22.80 9.05 12.47
C TYR A 131 -22.11 10.42 12.59
N GLY A 132 -21.51 10.93 11.51
CA GLY A 132 -20.76 12.20 11.55
C GLY A 132 -19.50 12.18 12.43
N LEU A 133 -19.01 10.99 12.79
CA LEU A 133 -17.85 10.82 13.66
C LEU A 133 -16.54 10.89 12.87
N LYS A 134 -15.49 11.39 13.54
CA LYS A 134 -14.11 11.35 13.04
C LYS A 134 -13.18 10.82 14.12
N LEU A 135 -12.20 10.01 13.71
CA LEU A 135 -11.17 9.47 14.58
C LEU A 135 -9.80 9.55 13.90
N PRO A 136 -8.72 9.78 14.66
CA PRO A 136 -7.37 9.62 14.13
C PRO A 136 -7.15 8.21 13.58
N LEU A 137 -6.39 8.09 12.48
CA LEU A 137 -6.12 6.83 11.78
C LEU A 137 -5.66 5.73 12.72
N CYS A 138 -4.81 6.07 13.70
CA CYS A 138 -4.28 5.10 14.65
C CYS A 138 -5.35 4.51 15.57
N LYS A 139 -6.33 5.31 16.00
CA LYS A 139 -7.46 4.87 16.82
C LYS A 139 -8.49 4.13 16.00
N MET A 140 -8.63 4.49 14.72
CA MET A 140 -9.54 3.85 13.78
C MET A 140 -9.04 2.48 13.32
N LEU A 141 -7.75 2.30 13.01
CA LEU A 141 -7.27 1.14 12.26
C LEU A 141 -6.48 0.10 13.06
N LYS A 142 -5.82 0.52 14.16
CA LYS A 142 -4.90 -0.35 14.92
C LYS A 142 -5.63 -1.39 15.78
N ILE A 143 -6.87 -1.11 16.14
CA ILE A 143 -7.69 -1.96 17.02
C ILE A 143 -8.40 -3.09 16.26
N SER A 144 -8.81 -4.13 16.98
CA SER A 144 -9.59 -5.26 16.44
C SER A 144 -10.96 -4.80 15.95
N ASP A 145 -11.67 -5.64 15.18
CA ASP A 145 -13.04 -5.31 14.72
C ASP A 145 -14.01 -5.24 15.91
N GLY A 146 -13.91 -6.17 16.86
CA GLY A 146 -14.71 -6.14 18.08
C GLY A 146 -14.50 -4.87 18.92
N GLU A 147 -13.23 -4.46 19.10
CA GLU A 147 -12.92 -3.22 19.83
C GLU A 147 -13.40 -1.97 19.07
N PHE A 148 -13.29 -1.96 17.74
CA PHE A 148 -13.82 -0.87 16.92
C PHE A 148 -15.34 -0.75 17.05
N SER A 149 -16.06 -1.86 16.92
CA SER A 149 -17.52 -1.90 17.08
C SER A 149 -17.97 -1.43 18.46
N ALA A 150 -17.29 -1.89 19.53
CA ALA A 150 -17.60 -1.46 20.89
C ALA A 150 -17.42 0.06 21.07
N ARG A 151 -16.35 0.65 20.52
CA ARG A 151 -16.14 2.11 20.56
C ARG A 151 -17.18 2.88 19.77
N LEU A 152 -17.59 2.37 18.61
CA LEU A 152 -18.62 3.00 17.79
C LEU A 152 -19.96 3.07 18.54
N VAL A 153 -20.34 1.98 19.22
CA VAL A 153 -21.55 1.94 20.06
C VAL A 153 -21.46 2.92 21.22
N ASP A 154 -20.34 2.96 21.94
CA ASP A 154 -20.13 3.89 23.05
C ASP A 154 -20.20 5.36 22.58
N MET A 155 -19.54 5.71 21.47
CA MET A 155 -19.60 7.05 20.89
C MET A 155 -21.02 7.43 20.47
N ARG A 156 -21.79 6.49 19.93
CA ARG A 156 -23.19 6.71 19.55
C ARG A 156 -24.09 6.94 20.76
N LEU A 157 -23.93 6.16 21.83
CA LEU A 157 -24.73 6.32 23.04
C LEU A 157 -24.53 7.70 23.69
N ARG A 158 -23.29 8.21 23.66
CA ARG A 158 -22.98 9.56 24.17
C ARG A 158 -23.71 10.66 23.41
N MET A 159 -23.91 10.52 22.10
CA MET A 159 -24.68 11.50 21.32
C MET A 159 -26.18 11.50 21.67
N VAL A 160 -26.74 10.35 22.02
CA VAL A 160 -28.18 10.22 22.36
C VAL A 160 -28.47 10.67 23.79
N GLY A 161 -27.47 10.64 24.68
CA GLY A 161 -27.61 11.10 26.07
C GLY A 161 -27.53 12.62 26.28
N GLU A 162 -27.25 13.40 25.23
CA GLU A 162 -27.09 14.86 25.29
C GLU A 162 -28.23 15.64 24.60
N THR A 163 -29.32 14.95 24.20
CA THR A 163 -30.59 15.55 23.71
C THR A 163 -31.70 15.40 24.72
#